data_AF-A0A4Q3YRJ4-F1
#
_entry.id   AF-A0A4Q3YRJ4-F1
#
_cell.length_a   1.000
_cell.length_b   1.000
_cell.length_c   1.000
_cell.angle_alpha   90.00
_cell.angle_beta   90.00
_cell.angle_gamma   90.00
#
_symmetry.space_group_name_H-M   'P 1'
#
loop_
_entity.id
_entity.type
_entity.pdbx_description
1 polymer ?
#
loop_
_entity_poly.entity_id
_entity_poly.type
_entity_poly.pdbx_seq_one_letter_code
_entity_poly.pdbx_strand_id
1 'polypeptide(L)'
;MQIPQVDRGFSDRSGPATGCFIRDLEVAVLTLVAASVMVAFPITAHIVNPLLGILTVLLLATICAIVAPGVAIVTILASFMFQNLVVSLVSNWVHSKAEFDVIRAYNFLILCTCWLTIAIRFLMNWRTKPGNIVIFLKVTTAALTAIGVYFVVGFALYGTAAIVNLRNIAMPLLLFQICLVVFAERPVRITPALTGLGISVIFCAITEVLFRDQWLTYTNSEKYWSLFNGPNWATLQLDEHARKTGEVITTLTDTFRISFFNSPLLSDIGVPVMRIFGPNMHAISFAYCLIMFAIFTLYRGRLLQATVFIALA
;
A
#
# COMPACT_ATOMS: atom_id res chain seq x y z
N MET A 1 -42.16 1.66 31.30
CA MET A 1 -41.40 1.05 30.19
C MET A 1 -41.77 1.83 28.93
N GLN A 2 -41.06 2.92 28.66
CA GLN A 2 -41.32 3.83 27.55
C GLN A 2 -40.38 3.47 26.40
N ILE A 3 -40.94 3.21 25.23
CA ILE A 3 -40.22 2.97 23.99
C ILE A 3 -39.65 4.33 23.55
N PRO A 4 -38.33 4.48 23.33
CA PRO A 4 -37.80 5.74 22.82
C PRO A 4 -38.26 5.92 21.38
N GLN A 5 -38.98 7.02 21.13
CA GLN A 5 -39.31 7.48 19.79
C GLN A 5 -38.02 7.79 19.04
N VAL A 6 -37.84 7.12 17.91
CA VAL A 6 -36.80 7.43 16.93
C VAL A 6 -37.24 8.71 16.21
N ASP A 7 -36.77 9.85 16.71
CA ASP A 7 -36.82 11.11 15.98
C ASP A 7 -35.99 10.96 14.69
N ARG A 8 -36.68 10.68 13.59
CA ARG A 8 -36.15 10.85 12.24
C ARG A 8 -36.09 12.35 11.96
N GLY A 9 -35.06 13.01 12.50
CA GLY A 9 -34.67 14.37 12.14
C GLY A 9 -34.14 14.43 10.71
N PHE A 10 -35.07 14.41 9.74
CA PHE A 10 -34.85 14.76 8.34
C PHE A 10 -35.31 16.21 8.13
N SER A 11 -34.63 17.16 8.78
CA SER A 11 -34.83 18.60 8.55
C SER A 11 -33.56 19.34 8.97
N ASP A 12 -33.13 20.32 8.16
CA ASP A 12 -31.94 21.18 8.29
C ASP A 12 -30.58 20.68 7.76
N ARG A 13 -30.52 20.42 6.44
CA ARG A 13 -29.26 20.49 5.65
C ARG A 13 -29.33 21.55 4.54
N SER A 14 -29.69 22.78 4.90
CA SER A 14 -29.64 23.95 4.01
C SER A 14 -28.60 24.99 4.48
N GLY A 15 -27.44 24.53 4.97
CA GLY A 15 -26.18 25.30 5.01
C GLY A 15 -25.32 24.97 3.78
N PRO A 16 -24.35 25.82 3.37
CA PRO A 16 -23.78 25.79 2.03
C PRO A 16 -22.94 24.52 1.81
N ALA A 17 -23.54 23.50 1.22
CA ALA A 17 -22.92 22.21 0.91
C ALA A 17 -21.61 22.36 0.11
N THR A 18 -21.51 23.43 -0.69
CA THR A 18 -20.33 23.81 -1.47
C THR A 18 -19.11 24.11 -0.59
N GLY A 19 -19.29 24.77 0.56
CA GLY A 19 -18.18 25.11 1.47
C GLY A 19 -17.60 23.90 2.20
N CYS A 20 -18.44 22.92 2.53
CA CYS A 20 -18.00 21.66 3.13
C CYS A 20 -17.21 20.80 2.12
N PHE A 21 -17.68 20.76 0.87
CA PHE A 21 -17.01 20.02 -0.21
C PHE A 21 -15.63 20.59 -0.56
N ILE A 22 -15.51 21.93 -0.68
CA ILE A 22 -14.23 22.59 -0.98
C ILE A 22 -13.20 22.30 0.11
N ARG A 23 -13.59 22.39 1.39
CA ARG A 23 -12.70 22.10 2.52
C ARG A 23 -12.28 20.62 2.56
N ASP A 24 -13.20 19.70 2.28
CA ASP A 24 -12.87 18.27 2.23
C ASP A 24 -11.93 17.95 1.05
N LEU A 25 -12.10 18.64 -0.08
CA LEU A 25 -11.20 18.53 -1.23
C LEU A 25 -9.80 19.08 -0.91
N GLU A 26 -9.71 20.25 -0.30
CA GLU A 26 -8.46 20.87 0.11
C GLU A 26 -7.67 19.97 1.06
N VAL A 27 -8.33 19.43 2.10
CA VAL A 27 -7.70 18.49 3.04
C VAL A 27 -7.25 17.22 2.33
N ALA A 28 -8.05 16.68 1.41
CA ALA A 28 -7.67 15.50 0.64
C ALA A 28 -6.42 15.77 -0.22
N VAL A 29 -6.40 16.87 -0.96
CA VAL A 29 -5.28 17.25 -1.84
C VAL A 29 -4.00 17.46 -1.02
N LEU A 30 -4.07 18.24 0.06
CA LEU A 30 -2.91 18.49 0.92
C LEU A 30 -2.37 17.21 1.54
N THR A 31 -3.26 16.32 2.00
CA THR A 31 -2.86 15.03 2.58
C THR A 31 -2.22 14.13 1.53
N LEU A 32 -2.75 14.10 0.31
CA LEU A 32 -2.19 13.31 -0.79
C LEU A 32 -0.83 13.85 -1.24
N VAL A 33 -0.68 15.17 -1.39
CA VAL A 33 0.60 15.80 -1.72
C VAL A 33 1.63 15.50 -0.64
N ALA A 34 1.27 15.64 0.64
CA ALA A 34 2.14 15.28 1.75
C ALA A 34 2.54 13.80 1.68
N ALA A 35 1.59 12.89 1.46
CA ALA A 35 1.87 11.46 1.32
C ALA A 35 2.80 11.15 0.14
N SER A 36 2.58 11.77 -1.02
CA SER A 36 3.43 11.62 -2.20
C SER A 36 4.84 12.12 -1.95
N VAL A 37 5.01 13.28 -1.32
CA VAL A 37 6.33 13.83 -0.95
C VAL A 37 7.03 12.90 0.03
N MET A 38 6.33 12.42 1.05
CA MET A 38 6.86 11.49 2.05
C MET A 38 7.36 10.17 1.45
N VAL A 39 6.73 9.70 0.37
CA VAL A 39 7.14 8.47 -0.33
C VAL A 39 8.27 8.76 -1.31
N ALA A 40 8.17 9.83 -2.10
CA ALA A 40 9.12 10.09 -3.18
C ALA A 40 10.45 10.67 -2.67
N PHE A 41 10.41 11.58 -1.71
CA PHE A 41 11.60 12.30 -1.26
C PHE A 41 12.70 11.37 -0.73
N PRO A 42 12.42 10.39 0.15
CA PRO A 42 13.48 9.51 0.63
C PRO A 42 14.06 8.59 -0.45
N ILE A 43 13.25 8.20 -1.44
CA ILE A 43 13.72 7.43 -2.59
C ILE A 43 14.69 8.27 -3.41
N THR A 44 14.32 9.52 -3.72
CA THR A 44 15.23 10.42 -4.46
C THR A 44 16.50 10.75 -3.68
N ALA A 45 16.41 10.88 -2.35
CA ALA A 45 17.57 11.09 -1.49
C ALA A 45 18.50 9.87 -1.44
N HIS A 46 17.94 8.64 -1.50
CA HIS A 46 18.72 7.41 -1.55
C HIS A 46 19.65 7.35 -2.77
N ILE A 47 19.17 7.80 -3.93
CA ILE A 47 19.93 7.81 -5.19
C ILE A 47 21.21 8.64 -5.04
N VAL A 48 21.16 9.74 -4.28
CA VAL A 48 22.33 10.56 -3.98
C VAL A 48 23.24 9.86 -2.96
N ASN A 49 22.64 9.36 -1.87
CA ASN A 49 23.34 8.59 -0.86
C ASN A 49 22.37 7.69 -0.07
N PRO A 50 22.64 6.38 0.07
CA PRO A 50 21.77 5.46 0.81
C PRO A 50 21.48 5.90 2.25
N LEU A 51 22.45 6.52 2.93
CA LEU A 51 22.30 7.02 4.29
C LEU A 51 21.33 8.22 4.35
N LEU A 52 21.37 9.12 3.36
CA LEU A 52 20.43 10.23 3.27
C LEU A 52 19.00 9.73 3.08
N GLY A 53 18.79 8.69 2.28
CA GLY A 53 17.48 8.06 2.14
C GLY A 53 16.94 7.54 3.48
N ILE A 54 17.77 6.82 4.25
CA ILE A 54 17.35 6.30 5.57
C ILE A 54 17.04 7.44 6.54
N LEU A 55 17.93 8.43 6.64
CA LEU A 55 17.76 9.57 7.56
C LEU A 55 16.52 10.39 7.23
N THR A 56 16.25 10.62 5.94
CA THR A 56 15.06 11.35 5.49
C THR A 56 13.78 10.58 5.78
N VAL A 57 13.72 9.24 5.57
CA VAL A 57 12.58 8.43 6.02
C VAL A 57 12.36 8.60 7.52
N LEU A 58 13.40 8.39 8.33
CA LEU A 58 13.30 8.43 9.78
C LEU A 58 12.80 9.78 10.28
N LEU A 59 13.39 10.87 9.78
CA LEU A 59 13.03 12.23 10.16
C LEU A 59 11.61 12.58 9.73
N LEU A 60 11.27 12.38 8.46
CA LEU A 60 9.96 12.75 7.93
C LEU A 60 8.84 11.91 8.55
N ALA A 61 9.01 10.59 8.67
CA ALA A 61 8.02 9.70 9.26
C ALA A 61 7.78 10.00 10.75
N THR A 62 8.85 10.34 11.49
CA THR A 62 8.74 10.76 12.90
C THR A 62 7.99 12.09 13.02
N ILE A 63 8.38 13.11 12.25
CA ILE A 63 7.70 14.42 12.26
C ILE A 63 6.22 14.25 11.91
N CYS A 64 5.91 13.49 10.86
CA CYS A 64 4.54 13.23 10.43
C CYS A 64 3.71 12.55 11.53
N ALA A 65 4.27 11.51 12.18
CA ALA A 65 3.59 10.78 13.26
C ALA A 65 3.37 11.62 14.54
N ILE A 66 4.18 12.66 14.78
CA ILE A 66 4.02 13.59 15.90
C ILE A 66 2.99 14.68 15.57
N VAL A 67 3.21 15.38 14.45
CA VAL A 67 2.46 16.58 14.07
C VAL A 67 1.08 16.22 13.55
N ALA A 68 1.00 15.28 12.61
CA ALA A 68 -0.22 14.92 11.89
C ALA A 68 -0.43 13.39 11.81
N PRO A 69 -0.80 12.72 12.92
CA PRO A 69 -0.96 11.26 12.94
C PRO A 69 -1.97 10.72 11.92
N GLY A 70 -2.98 11.51 11.57
CA GLY A 70 -3.94 11.14 10.52
C GLY A 70 -3.32 11.11 9.12
N VAL A 71 -2.41 12.05 8.82
CA VAL A 71 -1.64 12.05 7.57
C VAL A 71 -0.69 10.87 7.56
N ALA A 72 -0.08 10.50 8.70
CA ALA A 72 0.79 9.33 8.79
C ALA A 72 0.11 8.03 8.35
N ILE A 73 -1.15 7.80 8.74
CA ILE A 73 -1.92 6.63 8.29
C ILE A 73 -2.09 6.64 6.77
N VAL A 74 -2.47 7.78 6.19
CA VAL A 74 -2.66 7.93 4.75
C VAL A 74 -1.33 7.74 4.01
N THR A 75 -0.24 8.28 4.54
CA THR A 75 1.11 8.11 3.99
C THR A 75 1.55 6.65 3.99
N ILE A 76 1.26 5.89 5.04
CA ILE A 76 1.55 4.46 5.09
C ILE A 76 0.76 3.70 4.01
N LEU A 77 -0.53 3.99 3.85
CA LEU A 77 -1.33 3.38 2.78
C LEU A 77 -0.79 3.78 1.40
N ALA A 78 -0.48 5.06 1.20
CA ALA A 78 0.09 5.57 -0.04
C ALA A 78 1.45 4.92 -0.36
N SER A 79 2.31 4.69 0.65
CA SER A 79 3.59 4.03 0.44
C SER A 79 3.42 2.57 0.00
N PHE A 80 2.48 1.83 0.59
CA PHE A 80 2.19 0.46 0.15
C PHE A 80 1.63 0.38 -1.26
N MET A 81 0.97 1.43 -1.73
CA MET A 81 0.31 1.43 -3.03
C MET A 81 1.15 2.03 -4.15
N PHE A 82 1.86 3.12 -3.90
CA PHE A 82 2.51 3.95 -4.92
C PHE A 82 4.03 3.93 -4.84
N GLN A 83 4.63 3.38 -3.78
CA GLN A 83 6.10 3.36 -3.69
C GLN A 83 6.73 2.64 -4.88
N ASN A 84 6.20 1.47 -5.29
CA ASN A 84 6.78 0.73 -6.41
C ASN A 84 6.67 1.51 -7.73
N LEU A 85 5.61 2.31 -7.93
CA LEU A 85 5.53 3.23 -9.06
C LEU A 85 6.65 4.28 -9.02
N VAL A 86 6.90 4.90 -7.85
CA VAL A 86 7.99 5.87 -7.71
C VAL A 86 9.34 5.21 -7.94
N VAL A 87 9.57 4.03 -7.37
CA VAL A 87 10.79 3.23 -7.60
C VAL A 87 10.95 2.89 -9.09
N SER A 88 9.86 2.57 -9.77
CA SER A 88 9.87 2.32 -11.21
C SER A 88 10.31 3.56 -11.98
N LEU A 89 9.72 4.72 -11.69
CA LEU A 89 10.10 6.00 -12.31
C LEU A 89 11.59 6.31 -12.14
N VAL A 90 12.16 6.01 -10.96
CA VAL A 90 13.57 6.25 -10.66
C VAL A 90 14.51 5.09 -10.99
N SER A 91 14.00 3.98 -11.52
CA SER A 91 14.77 2.75 -11.73
C SER A 91 15.98 2.94 -12.66
N ASN A 92 15.96 3.94 -13.53
CA ASN A 92 17.10 4.32 -14.37
C ASN A 92 18.36 4.68 -13.57
N TRP A 93 18.21 5.19 -12.35
CA TRP A 93 19.33 5.56 -11.48
C TRP A 93 19.71 4.48 -10.47
N VAL A 94 18.98 3.35 -10.43
CA VAL A 94 19.30 2.21 -9.56
C VAL A 94 20.17 1.24 -10.32
N HIS A 95 21.34 0.91 -9.77
CA HIS A 95 22.37 0.13 -10.48
C HIS A 95 22.51 -1.31 -9.97
N SER A 96 22.04 -1.60 -8.76
CA SER A 96 22.18 -2.91 -8.13
C SER A 96 20.84 -3.46 -7.63
N LYS A 97 20.68 -4.79 -7.70
CA LYS A 97 19.54 -5.49 -7.10
C LYS A 97 19.49 -5.28 -5.57
N ALA A 98 20.65 -5.22 -4.91
CA ALA A 98 20.71 -4.99 -3.47
C ALA A 98 20.16 -3.59 -3.10
N GLU A 99 20.52 -2.57 -3.88
CA GLU A 99 20.01 -1.21 -3.74
C GLU A 99 18.50 -1.16 -3.97
N PHE A 100 18.03 -1.81 -5.04
CA PHE A 100 16.61 -1.95 -5.34
C PHE A 100 15.81 -2.59 -4.19
N ASP A 101 16.31 -3.68 -3.62
CA ASP A 101 15.66 -4.38 -2.50
C ASP A 101 15.59 -3.48 -1.24
N VAL A 102 16.61 -2.65 -0.98
CA VAL A 102 16.62 -1.68 0.12
C VAL A 102 15.60 -0.56 -0.09
N ILE A 103 15.57 0.05 -1.28
CA ILE A 103 14.60 1.11 -1.60
C ILE A 103 13.16 0.59 -1.46
N ARG A 104 12.90 -0.66 -1.90
CA ARG A 104 11.59 -1.29 -1.73
C ARG A 104 11.23 -1.59 -0.28
N ALA A 105 12.20 -1.65 0.64
CA ALA A 105 11.95 -1.82 2.07
C ALA A 105 11.51 -0.51 2.76
N TYR A 106 11.54 0.64 2.08
CA TYR A 106 11.19 1.94 2.69
C TYR A 106 9.74 2.03 3.16
N ASN A 107 8.80 1.34 2.52
CA ASN A 107 7.39 1.32 2.94
C ASN A 107 7.25 0.75 4.36
N PHE A 108 8.00 -0.32 4.63
CA PHE A 108 8.06 -0.96 5.92
C PHE A 108 8.82 -0.10 6.92
N LEU A 109 9.89 0.58 6.49
CA LEU A 109 10.62 1.51 7.36
C LEU A 109 9.73 2.70 7.78
N ILE A 110 8.94 3.26 6.87
CA ILE A 110 7.93 4.30 7.17
C ILE A 110 6.95 3.77 8.22
N LEU A 111 6.38 2.58 8.00
CA LEU A 111 5.45 1.95 8.93
C LEU A 111 6.08 1.76 10.32
N CYS A 112 7.27 1.16 10.39
CA CYS A 112 7.97 0.90 11.65
C CYS A 112 8.31 2.20 12.39
N THR A 113 8.72 3.25 11.68
CA THR A 113 9.06 4.54 12.28
C THR A 113 7.82 5.23 12.84
N CYS A 114 6.72 5.26 12.06
CA CYS A 114 5.46 5.80 12.54
C CYS A 114 4.93 5.01 13.73
N TRP A 115 4.99 3.68 13.66
CA TRP A 115 4.60 2.79 14.75
C TRP A 115 5.40 3.07 16.02
N LEU A 116 6.73 3.08 15.94
CA LEU A 116 7.62 3.29 17.08
C LEU A 116 7.36 4.66 17.73
N THR A 117 7.21 5.70 16.91
CA THR A 117 6.91 7.05 17.39
C THR A 117 5.58 7.11 18.15
N ILE A 118 4.54 6.47 17.62
CA ILE A 118 3.21 6.41 18.25
C ILE A 118 3.24 5.54 19.50
N ALA A 119 3.96 4.41 19.47
CA ALA A 119 4.12 3.52 20.61
C ALA A 119 4.85 4.19 21.77
N ILE A 120 5.94 4.92 21.50
CA ILE A 120 6.66 5.70 22.52
C ILE A 120 5.73 6.75 23.14
N ARG A 121 4.99 7.50 22.31
CA ARG A 121 4.02 8.50 22.80
C ARG A 121 2.91 7.87 23.66
N PHE A 122 2.45 6.68 23.29
CA PHE A 122 1.48 5.91 24.07
C PHE A 122 2.07 5.49 25.43
N LEU A 123 3.28 4.94 25.45
CA LEU A 123 3.95 4.49 26.67
C LEU A 123 4.21 5.64 27.65
N MET A 124 4.60 6.82 27.17
CA MET A 124 4.78 8.01 28.01
C MET A 124 3.49 8.42 28.74
N ASN A 125 2.31 8.13 28.16
CA ASN A 125 1.02 8.53 28.70
C ASN A 125 0.14 7.34 29.13
N TRP A 126 0.71 6.15 29.32
CA TRP A 126 -0.06 4.89 29.41
C TRP A 126 -1.09 4.88 30.55
N ARG A 127 -0.80 5.57 31.66
CA ARG A 127 -1.67 5.63 32.85
C ARG A 127 -2.98 6.39 32.63
N THR A 128 -3.02 7.23 31.60
CA THR A 128 -4.19 8.08 31.29
C THR A 128 -5.17 7.42 30.31
N LYS A 129 -4.84 6.21 29.83
CA LYS A 129 -5.55 5.58 28.71
C LYS A 129 -6.67 4.64 29.18
N PRO A 130 -7.78 4.52 28.42
CA PRO A 130 -8.85 3.59 28.73
C PRO A 130 -8.37 2.13 28.70
N GLY A 131 -8.79 1.33 29.68
CA GLY A 131 -8.38 -0.07 29.82
C GLY A 131 -8.66 -0.95 28.59
N ASN A 132 -9.75 -0.68 27.86
CA ASN A 132 -10.13 -1.47 26.68
C ASN A 132 -9.07 -1.41 25.58
N ILE A 133 -8.52 -0.23 25.29
CA ILE A 133 -7.47 -0.05 24.27
C ILE A 133 -6.18 -0.75 24.70
N VAL A 134 -5.84 -0.65 25.98
CA VAL A 134 -4.65 -1.28 26.57
C VAL A 134 -4.69 -2.80 26.40
N ILE A 135 -5.86 -3.44 26.54
CA ILE A 135 -6.00 -4.90 26.36
C ILE A 135 -5.68 -5.29 24.91
N PHE A 136 -6.29 -4.64 23.93
CA PHE A 136 -6.01 -4.91 22.51
C PHE A 136 -4.55 -4.67 22.17
N LEU A 137 -3.95 -3.59 22.70
CA LEU A 137 -2.54 -3.30 22.49
C LEU A 137 -1.63 -4.37 23.11
N LYS A 138 -1.95 -4.85 24.32
CA LYS A 138 -1.18 -5.94 24.96
C LYS A 138 -1.25 -7.24 24.16
N VAL A 139 -2.44 -7.65 23.72
CA VAL A 139 -2.62 -8.89 22.93
C VAL A 139 -1.84 -8.81 21.62
N THR A 140 -2.00 -7.71 20.88
CA THR A 140 -1.31 -7.52 19.60
C THR A 140 0.21 -7.35 19.77
N THR A 141 0.66 -6.74 20.86
CA THR A 141 2.10 -6.64 21.18
C THR A 141 2.66 -8.01 21.56
N ALA A 142 1.94 -8.81 22.35
CA ALA A 142 2.33 -10.17 22.67
C ALA A 142 2.45 -11.05 21.40
N ALA A 143 1.48 -10.92 20.48
CA ALA A 143 1.55 -11.58 19.18
C ALA A 143 2.77 -11.13 18.37
N LEU A 144 3.04 -9.82 18.31
CA LEU A 144 4.21 -9.27 17.62
C LEU A 144 5.53 -9.77 18.23
N THR A 145 5.61 -9.87 19.56
CA THR A 145 6.76 -10.45 20.26
C THR A 145 6.95 -11.93 19.91
N ALA A 146 5.88 -12.72 19.89
CA ALA A 146 5.95 -14.12 19.50
C ALA A 146 6.43 -14.29 18.04
N ILE A 147 5.90 -13.47 17.13
CA ILE A 147 6.37 -13.40 15.74
C ILE A 147 7.84 -13.00 15.67
N GLY A 148 8.27 -12.03 16.48
CA GLY A 148 9.66 -11.57 16.57
C GLY A 148 10.61 -12.69 17.02
N VAL A 149 10.23 -13.46 18.04
CA VAL A 149 11.00 -14.62 18.51
C VAL A 149 11.12 -15.68 17.41
N TYR A 150 10.00 -16.01 16.76
CA TYR A 150 10.00 -16.94 15.61
C TYR A 150 10.87 -16.43 14.46
N PHE A 151 10.85 -15.12 14.21
CA PHE A 151 11.70 -14.50 13.20
C PHE A 151 13.19 -14.61 13.53
N VAL A 152 13.62 -14.45 14.79
CA VAL A 152 15.05 -14.60 15.15
C VAL A 152 15.53 -16.02 14.81
N VAL A 153 14.72 -17.04 15.11
CA VAL A 153 15.01 -18.43 14.75
C VAL A 153 15.02 -18.60 13.23
N GLY A 154 14.00 -18.09 12.53
CA GLY A 154 13.91 -18.16 11.08
C GLY A 154 15.05 -17.42 10.34
N PHE A 155 15.52 -16.30 10.89
CA PHE A 155 16.63 -15.53 10.36
C PHE A 155 17.95 -16.30 10.49
N ALA A 156 18.18 -16.97 11.62
CA ALA A 156 19.34 -17.82 11.82
C ALA A 156 19.40 -19.00 10.83
N LEU A 157 18.24 -19.52 10.40
CA LEU A 157 18.15 -20.70 9.52
C LEU A 157 18.07 -20.35 8.02
N TYR A 158 17.35 -19.28 7.65
CA TYR A 158 16.97 -18.99 6.24
C TYR A 158 17.39 -17.58 5.77
N GLY A 159 18.05 -16.78 6.62
CA GLY A 159 18.60 -15.47 6.24
C GLY A 159 17.54 -14.47 5.74
N THR A 160 17.79 -13.85 4.58
CA THR A 160 17.01 -12.71 4.06
C THR A 160 15.57 -13.04 3.69
N ALA A 161 15.25 -14.29 3.36
CA ALA A 161 13.88 -14.73 3.08
C ALA A 161 12.96 -14.57 4.31
N ALA A 162 13.50 -14.76 5.52
CA ALA A 162 12.75 -14.56 6.76
C ALA A 162 12.32 -13.10 6.96
N ILE A 163 13.13 -12.13 6.50
CA ILE A 163 12.83 -10.69 6.62
C ILE A 163 11.61 -10.33 5.77
N VAL A 164 11.53 -10.85 4.54
CA VAL A 164 10.42 -10.58 3.63
C VAL A 164 9.10 -11.12 4.21
N ASN A 165 9.13 -12.33 4.77
CA ASN A 165 7.96 -12.94 5.41
C ASN A 165 7.55 -12.23 6.71
N LEU A 166 8.52 -11.82 7.54
CA LEU A 166 8.25 -11.03 8.73
C LEU A 166 7.46 -9.77 8.39
N ARG A 167 7.88 -9.03 7.36
CA ARG A 167 7.18 -7.82 6.92
C ARG A 167 5.71 -8.12 6.63
N ASN A 168 5.40 -9.17 5.87
CA ASN A 168 4.01 -9.52 5.51
C ASN A 168 3.13 -9.85 6.72
N ILE A 169 3.69 -10.47 7.76
CA ILE A 169 2.95 -10.84 8.96
C ILE A 169 2.86 -9.68 9.95
N ALA A 170 3.94 -8.91 10.12
CA ALA A 170 4.01 -7.81 11.08
C ALA A 170 3.23 -6.57 10.63
N MET A 171 3.23 -6.27 9.32
CA MET A 171 2.56 -5.09 8.74
C MET A 171 1.11 -4.89 9.22
N PRO A 172 0.19 -5.87 9.12
CA PRO A 172 -1.19 -5.68 9.55
C PRO A 172 -1.31 -5.42 11.06
N LEU A 173 -0.46 -6.04 11.89
CA LEU A 173 -0.45 -5.82 13.34
C LEU A 173 0.04 -4.42 13.70
N LEU A 174 1.13 -3.97 13.09
CA LEU A 174 1.68 -2.63 13.31
C LEU A 174 0.68 -1.54 12.87
N LEU A 175 0.07 -1.72 11.69
CA LEU A 175 -0.93 -0.79 11.18
C LEU A 175 -2.18 -0.78 12.06
N PHE A 176 -2.63 -1.94 12.54
CA PHE A 176 -3.75 -2.03 13.48
C PHE A 176 -3.46 -1.26 14.77
N GLN A 177 -2.28 -1.43 15.36
CA GLN A 177 -1.90 -0.70 16.58
C GLN A 177 -1.83 0.82 16.35
N ILE A 178 -1.26 1.26 15.22
CA ILE A 178 -1.26 2.68 14.84
C ILE A 178 -2.69 3.22 14.79
N CYS A 179 -3.57 2.56 14.03
CA CYS A 179 -4.96 2.98 13.87
C CYS A 179 -5.67 3.02 15.23
N LEU A 180 -5.55 1.96 16.05
CA LEU A 180 -6.18 1.88 17.36
C LEU A 180 -5.78 3.06 18.26
N VAL A 181 -4.48 3.37 18.33
CA VAL A 181 -3.98 4.48 19.17
C VAL A 181 -4.41 5.84 18.60
N VAL A 182 -4.27 6.05 17.29
CA VAL A 182 -4.57 7.34 16.66
C VAL A 182 -6.06 7.68 16.73
N PHE A 183 -6.94 6.73 16.44
CA PHE A 183 -8.39 6.94 16.51
C PHE A 183 -8.91 7.06 17.95
N ALA A 184 -8.23 6.44 18.91
CA ALA A 184 -8.56 6.61 20.32
C ALA A 184 -8.17 8.00 20.87
N GLU A 185 -7.08 8.59 20.38
CA GLU A 185 -6.58 9.88 20.87
C GLU A 185 -7.22 11.09 20.19
N ARG A 186 -7.57 10.97 18.90
CA ARG A 186 -8.00 12.11 18.10
C ARG A 186 -9.16 11.73 17.16
N PRO A 187 -10.14 12.62 16.96
CA PRO A 187 -11.13 12.44 15.90
C PRO A 187 -10.46 12.68 14.54
N VAL A 188 -9.95 11.61 13.92
CA VAL A 188 -9.28 11.71 12.62
C VAL A 188 -10.27 11.48 11.48
N ARG A 189 -10.39 12.47 10.60
CA ARG A 189 -11.15 12.38 9.36
C ARG A 189 -10.27 11.90 8.21
N ILE A 190 -10.09 10.59 8.08
CA ILE A 190 -9.30 10.00 6.98
C ILE A 190 -10.08 9.90 5.66
N THR A 191 -11.40 10.07 5.71
CA THR A 191 -12.30 9.71 4.61
C THR A 191 -12.05 10.46 3.29
N PRO A 192 -11.87 11.80 3.28
CA PRO A 192 -11.58 12.52 2.04
C PRO A 192 -10.27 12.06 1.40
N ALA A 193 -9.24 11.84 2.22
CA ALA A 193 -7.94 11.37 1.77
C ALA A 193 -7.98 9.93 1.21
N LEU A 194 -8.70 9.00 1.84
CA LEU A 194 -8.89 7.64 1.30
C LEU A 194 -9.66 7.65 -0.01
N THR A 195 -10.66 8.53 -0.13
CA THR A 195 -11.41 8.69 -1.39
C THR A 195 -10.49 9.20 -2.49
N GLY A 196 -9.65 10.20 -2.19
CA GLY A 196 -8.66 10.72 -3.10
C GLY A 196 -7.63 9.66 -3.52
N LEU A 197 -7.10 8.88 -2.57
CA LEU A 197 -6.22 7.74 -2.88
C LEU A 197 -6.90 6.76 -3.84
N GLY A 198 -8.15 6.38 -3.55
CA GLY A 198 -8.91 5.48 -4.40
C GLY A 198 -9.11 6.02 -5.82
N ILE A 199 -9.35 7.33 -5.98
CA ILE A 199 -9.45 7.96 -7.31
C ILE A 199 -8.09 7.90 -8.04
N SER A 200 -6.99 8.21 -7.36
CA SER A 200 -5.64 8.09 -7.96
C SER A 200 -5.33 6.67 -8.42
N VAL A 201 -5.79 5.67 -7.68
CA VAL A 201 -5.64 4.25 -8.03
C VAL A 201 -6.41 3.88 -9.28
N ILE A 202 -7.68 4.30 -9.36
CA ILE A 202 -8.50 4.12 -10.56
C ILE A 202 -7.84 4.80 -11.75
N PHE A 203 -7.34 6.02 -11.58
CA PHE A 203 -6.65 6.76 -12.63
C PHE A 203 -5.44 5.99 -13.16
N CYS A 204 -4.58 5.46 -12.27
CA CYS A 204 -3.46 4.63 -12.69
C CYS A 204 -3.90 3.36 -13.41
N ALA A 205 -4.93 2.66 -12.91
CA ALA A 205 -5.45 1.44 -13.53
C ALA A 205 -5.99 1.69 -14.94
N ILE A 206 -6.82 2.72 -15.11
CA ILE A 206 -7.38 3.11 -16.41
C ILE A 206 -6.27 3.52 -17.38
N THR A 207 -5.29 4.30 -16.89
CA THR A 207 -4.16 4.72 -17.73
C THR A 207 -3.32 3.52 -18.18
N GLU A 208 -3.07 2.56 -17.30
CA GLU A 208 -2.36 1.31 -17.65
C GLU A 208 -3.14 0.47 -18.67
N VAL A 209 -4.47 0.42 -18.58
CA VAL A 209 -5.31 -0.34 -19.52
C VAL A 209 -5.38 0.34 -20.89
N LEU A 210 -5.56 1.66 -20.93
CA LEU A 210 -5.75 2.42 -22.19
C LEU A 210 -4.43 2.69 -22.93
N PHE A 211 -3.35 2.94 -22.20
CA PHE A 211 -2.07 3.42 -22.74
C PHE A 211 -0.91 2.55 -22.25
N ARG A 212 -1.07 1.22 -22.32
CA ARG A 212 -0.16 0.26 -21.70
C ARG A 212 1.30 0.43 -22.12
N ASP A 213 1.57 0.47 -23.41
CA ASP A 213 2.94 0.53 -23.91
C ASP A 213 3.59 1.86 -23.51
N GLN A 214 2.86 2.97 -23.67
CA GLN A 214 3.35 4.28 -23.22
C GLN A 214 3.54 4.32 -21.70
N TRP A 215 2.64 3.72 -20.92
CA TRP A 215 2.73 3.63 -19.47
C TRP A 215 4.00 2.87 -19.05
N LEU A 216 4.29 1.72 -19.67
CA LEU A 216 5.49 0.94 -19.39
C LEU A 216 6.77 1.72 -19.74
N THR A 217 6.77 2.43 -20.87
CA THR A 217 7.90 3.30 -21.26
C THR A 217 8.08 4.47 -20.29
N TYR A 218 7.03 5.22 -19.98
CA TYR A 218 7.12 6.39 -19.09
C TYR A 218 7.48 6.03 -17.65
N THR A 219 7.03 4.87 -17.19
CA THR A 219 7.34 4.40 -15.84
C THR A 219 8.69 3.68 -15.74
N ASN A 220 9.46 3.58 -16.83
CA ASN A 220 10.69 2.78 -16.91
C ASN A 220 10.49 1.34 -16.38
N SER A 221 9.31 0.77 -16.64
CA SER A 221 8.90 -0.51 -16.08
C SER A 221 9.84 -1.65 -16.48
N GLU A 222 10.41 -1.63 -17.68
CA GLU A 222 11.34 -2.67 -18.14
C GLU A 222 12.54 -2.83 -17.21
N LYS A 223 13.16 -1.71 -16.80
CA LYS A 223 14.30 -1.74 -15.88
C LYS A 223 13.88 -2.08 -14.44
N TYR A 224 12.69 -1.64 -14.01
CA TYR A 224 12.12 -2.06 -12.74
C TYR A 224 11.96 -3.59 -12.70
N TRP A 225 11.34 -4.15 -13.73
CA TRP A 225 11.13 -5.58 -13.83
C TRP A 225 12.46 -6.29 -13.92
N SER A 226 13.44 -5.79 -14.70
CA SER A 226 14.82 -6.29 -14.83
C SER A 226 15.57 -6.38 -13.48
N LEU A 227 15.33 -5.43 -12.58
CA LEU A 227 15.90 -5.45 -11.23
C LEU A 227 15.14 -6.39 -10.30
N PHE A 228 13.82 -6.50 -10.48
CA PHE A 228 12.94 -7.32 -9.65
C PHE A 228 13.18 -8.82 -9.82
N ASN A 229 13.21 -9.36 -11.05
CA ASN A 229 13.47 -10.81 -11.23
C ASN A 229 14.97 -11.18 -11.18
N GLY A 230 15.89 -10.21 -11.24
CA GLY A 230 17.34 -10.47 -11.20
C GLY A 230 17.83 -11.36 -12.36
N PRO A 231 18.99 -12.03 -12.28
CA PRO A 231 19.49 -12.90 -13.36
C PRO A 231 18.59 -14.11 -13.70
N ASN A 232 17.42 -14.27 -13.06
CA ASN A 232 16.51 -15.40 -13.25
C ASN A 232 15.65 -15.36 -14.52
N TRP A 233 15.74 -14.35 -15.40
CA TRP A 233 15.26 -14.54 -16.79
C TRP A 233 16.09 -15.59 -17.53
N ALA A 234 17.29 -15.91 -17.07
CA ALA A 234 18.16 -16.88 -17.72
C ALA A 234 18.02 -18.32 -17.16
N THR A 235 17.17 -18.58 -16.16
CA THR A 235 17.06 -19.91 -15.54
C THR A 235 15.73 -20.60 -15.85
N LEU A 236 15.85 -21.84 -16.37
CA LEU A 236 14.97 -23.04 -16.37
C LEU A 236 13.43 -22.93 -16.24
N GLN A 237 12.87 -21.95 -15.56
CA GLN A 237 11.42 -21.74 -15.41
C GLN A 237 10.75 -21.22 -16.68
N LEU A 238 11.41 -20.35 -17.45
CA LEU A 238 10.91 -19.92 -18.76
C LEU A 238 11.01 -21.05 -19.79
N ASP A 239 12.08 -21.84 -19.75
CA ASP A 239 12.22 -23.05 -20.56
C ASP A 239 11.19 -24.12 -20.17
N GLU A 240 10.91 -24.29 -18.88
CA GLU A 240 9.87 -25.20 -18.39
C GLU A 240 8.48 -24.70 -18.77
N HIS A 241 8.23 -23.39 -18.74
CA HIS A 241 6.97 -22.80 -19.19
C HIS A 241 6.80 -22.97 -20.71
N ALA A 242 7.81 -22.60 -21.52
CA ALA A 242 7.81 -22.78 -22.97
C ALA A 242 7.68 -24.26 -23.36
N ARG A 243 8.27 -25.20 -22.61
CA ARG A 243 8.08 -26.65 -22.82
C ARG A 243 6.67 -27.13 -22.47
N LYS A 244 5.99 -26.49 -21.52
CA LYS A 244 4.63 -26.88 -21.09
C LYS A 244 3.53 -26.21 -21.91
N THR A 245 3.73 -24.98 -22.39
CA THR A 245 2.70 -24.19 -23.10
C THR A 245 2.99 -24.01 -24.58
N GLY A 246 4.22 -24.24 -25.05
CA GLY A 246 4.63 -24.01 -26.43
C GLY A 246 4.83 -22.53 -26.80
N GLU A 247 4.57 -21.59 -25.88
CA GLU A 247 4.73 -20.15 -26.10
C GLU A 247 6.13 -19.68 -25.70
N VAL A 248 6.86 -19.09 -26.65
CA VAL A 248 8.16 -18.45 -26.40
C VAL A 248 7.90 -17.03 -25.90
N ILE A 249 8.20 -16.78 -24.64
CA ILE A 249 8.10 -15.45 -24.04
C ILE A 249 9.20 -14.58 -24.64
N THR A 250 8.82 -13.62 -25.50
CA THR A 250 9.78 -12.73 -26.18
C THR A 250 9.82 -11.34 -25.54
N THR A 251 8.70 -10.88 -25.00
CA THR A 251 8.55 -9.52 -24.45
C THR A 251 7.98 -9.56 -23.02
N LEU A 252 8.28 -8.55 -22.20
CA LEU A 252 7.77 -8.43 -20.82
C LEU A 252 6.24 -8.49 -20.74
N THR A 253 5.55 -7.96 -21.76
CA THR A 253 4.09 -8.02 -21.91
C THR A 253 3.54 -9.44 -22.05
N ASP A 254 4.32 -10.37 -22.58
CA ASP A 254 3.91 -11.78 -22.71
C ASP A 254 3.90 -12.46 -21.34
N THR A 255 4.77 -12.04 -20.42
CA THR A 255 4.78 -12.52 -19.02
C THR A 255 3.55 -12.03 -18.22
N PHE A 256 2.86 -11.01 -18.74
CA PHE A 256 1.67 -10.44 -18.10
C PHE A 256 0.37 -11.12 -18.53
N ARG A 257 0.42 -12.02 -19.53
CA ARG A 257 -0.71 -12.83 -19.96
C ARG A 257 -0.90 -14.00 -19.01
N ILE A 258 -2.15 -14.26 -18.67
CA ILE A 258 -2.56 -15.49 -17.99
C ILE A 258 -3.77 -16.10 -18.64
N SER A 259 -3.89 -17.42 -18.51
CA SER A 259 -5.14 -18.11 -18.82
C SER A 259 -6.27 -17.55 -17.95
N PHE A 260 -7.44 -17.41 -18.57
CA PHE A 260 -8.67 -16.96 -17.93
C PHE A 260 -8.89 -17.65 -16.56
N PHE A 261 -9.09 -16.85 -15.51
CA PHE A 261 -9.25 -17.29 -14.10
C PHE A 261 -8.10 -18.07 -13.45
N ASN A 262 -6.90 -18.12 -14.04
CA ASN A 262 -5.75 -18.82 -13.46
C ASN A 262 -6.07 -20.29 -13.10
N SER A 263 -7.03 -20.89 -13.82
CA SER A 263 -7.59 -22.21 -13.55
C SER A 263 -7.14 -23.19 -14.64
N PRO A 264 -6.54 -24.35 -14.27
CA PRO A 264 -6.19 -25.39 -15.23
C PRO A 264 -7.40 -25.91 -16.02
N LEU A 265 -8.60 -25.86 -15.42
CA LEU A 265 -9.86 -26.38 -16.00
C LEU A 265 -10.43 -25.52 -17.14
N LEU A 266 -10.01 -24.27 -17.26
CA LEU A 266 -10.44 -23.35 -18.33
C LEU A 266 -9.27 -22.92 -19.22
N SER A 267 -8.10 -23.54 -19.05
CA SER A 267 -6.90 -23.24 -19.82
C SER A 267 -7.05 -23.59 -21.31
N ASP A 268 -7.90 -24.57 -21.63
CA ASP A 268 -8.22 -25.01 -23.00
C ASP A 268 -9.05 -23.98 -23.80
N ILE A 269 -9.66 -22.98 -23.13
CA ILE A 269 -10.44 -21.93 -23.79
C ILE A 269 -9.54 -20.95 -24.56
N GLY A 270 -8.23 -20.93 -24.27
CA GLY A 270 -7.25 -20.21 -25.08
C GLY A 270 -7.44 -18.68 -25.14
N VAL A 271 -8.20 -18.10 -24.20
CA VAL A 271 -8.35 -16.63 -24.09
C VAL A 271 -7.34 -16.10 -23.07
N PRO A 272 -6.20 -15.55 -23.50
CA PRO A 272 -5.26 -14.90 -22.60
C PRO A 272 -5.86 -13.58 -22.09
N VAL A 273 -5.90 -13.42 -20.77
CA VAL A 273 -6.23 -12.14 -20.14
C VAL A 273 -4.94 -11.48 -19.68
N MET A 274 -4.81 -10.20 -19.97
CA MET A 274 -3.69 -9.42 -19.49
C MET A 274 -3.92 -8.99 -18.04
N ARG A 275 -2.95 -9.25 -17.15
CA ARG A 275 -2.97 -8.75 -15.78
C ARG A 275 -2.80 -7.23 -15.74
N ILE A 276 -3.49 -6.58 -14.80
CA ILE A 276 -3.30 -5.18 -14.46
C ILE A 276 -2.44 -5.14 -13.19
N PHE A 277 -1.35 -4.38 -13.21
CA PHE A 277 -0.39 -4.35 -12.09
C PHE A 277 -0.61 -3.17 -11.15
N GLY A 278 -1.21 -2.09 -11.67
CA GLY A 278 -1.47 -0.85 -10.96
C GLY A 278 -0.19 -0.16 -10.47
N PRO A 279 -0.32 0.87 -9.62
CA PRO A 279 0.83 1.61 -9.08
C PRO A 279 1.72 0.77 -8.15
N ASN A 280 1.24 -0.38 -7.66
CA ASN A 280 2.04 -1.26 -6.80
C ASN A 280 2.91 -2.23 -7.62
N MET A 281 2.77 -2.26 -8.95
CA MET A 281 3.50 -3.19 -9.83
C MET A 281 3.33 -4.66 -9.42
N HIS A 282 2.18 -5.04 -8.86
CA HIS A 282 1.92 -6.39 -8.36
C HIS A 282 0.44 -6.78 -8.47
N ALA A 283 0.07 -7.52 -9.51
CA ALA A 283 -1.33 -7.81 -9.87
C ALA A 283 -2.19 -8.38 -8.74
N ILE A 284 -1.73 -9.38 -7.99
CA ILE A 284 -2.53 -10.02 -6.93
C ILE A 284 -2.84 -9.04 -5.79
N SER A 285 -1.79 -8.40 -5.22
CA SER A 285 -1.95 -7.36 -4.21
C SER A 285 -2.81 -6.18 -4.70
N PHE A 286 -2.75 -5.88 -6.00
CA PHE A 286 -3.53 -4.80 -6.59
C PHE A 286 -5.03 -5.14 -6.63
N ALA A 287 -5.41 -6.33 -7.08
CA ALA A 287 -6.80 -6.80 -7.08
C ALA A 287 -7.40 -6.78 -5.65
N TYR A 288 -6.67 -7.28 -4.65
CA TYR A 288 -7.12 -7.20 -3.25
C TYR A 288 -7.35 -5.76 -2.79
N CYS A 289 -6.49 -4.83 -3.22
CA CYS A 289 -6.64 -3.43 -2.88
C CYS A 289 -7.90 -2.82 -3.51
N LEU A 290 -8.18 -3.10 -4.79
CA LEU A 290 -9.39 -2.66 -5.48
C LEU A 290 -10.65 -3.17 -4.78
N ILE A 291 -10.69 -4.45 -4.39
CA ILE A 291 -11.81 -5.03 -3.66
C ILE A 291 -12.01 -4.34 -2.30
N MET A 292 -10.94 -4.03 -1.57
CA MET A 292 -11.04 -3.32 -0.29
C MET A 292 -11.59 -1.89 -0.49
N PHE A 293 -11.16 -1.18 -1.53
CA PHE A 293 -11.74 0.12 -1.88
C PHE A 293 -13.19 0.02 -2.35
N ALA A 294 -13.57 -1.05 -3.05
CA ALA A 294 -14.96 -1.32 -3.42
C ALA A 294 -15.84 -1.48 -2.19
N ILE A 295 -15.44 -2.32 -1.22
CA ILE A 295 -16.18 -2.51 0.04
C ILE A 295 -16.31 -1.17 0.80
N PHE A 296 -15.21 -0.42 0.90
CA PHE A 296 -15.21 0.89 1.55
C PHE A 296 -16.17 1.88 0.88
N THR A 297 -16.17 1.95 -0.46
CA THR A 297 -17.04 2.87 -1.21
C THR A 297 -18.51 2.43 -1.19
N LEU A 298 -18.81 1.14 -1.18
CA LEU A 298 -20.14 0.58 -0.97
C LEU A 298 -20.69 0.97 0.40
N TYR A 299 -19.89 0.83 1.47
CA TYR A 299 -20.29 1.24 2.83
C TYR A 299 -20.61 2.74 2.91
N ARG A 300 -19.98 3.56 2.05
CA ARG A 300 -20.26 5.00 1.95
C ARG A 300 -21.45 5.36 1.05
N GLY A 301 -22.09 4.39 0.41
CA GLY A 301 -23.18 4.62 -0.55
C GLY A 301 -22.73 5.17 -1.91
N ARG A 302 -21.44 5.11 -2.24
CA ARG A 302 -20.90 5.57 -3.54
C ARG A 302 -20.86 4.43 -4.56
N LEU A 303 -22.04 4.03 -5.03
CA LEU A 303 -22.21 2.87 -5.91
C LEU A 303 -21.40 2.96 -7.20
N LEU A 304 -21.39 4.11 -7.88
CA LEU A 304 -20.63 4.30 -9.12
C LEU A 304 -19.13 4.02 -8.94
N GLN A 305 -18.55 4.55 -7.86
CA GLN A 305 -17.13 4.35 -7.58
C GLN A 305 -16.83 2.88 -7.25
N ALA A 306 -17.71 2.22 -6.52
CA ALA A 306 -17.59 0.79 -6.22
C ALA A 306 -17.67 -0.08 -7.48
N THR A 307 -18.59 0.21 -8.40
CA THR A 307 -18.71 -0.55 -9.66
C THR A 307 -17.43 -0.45 -10.49
N VAL A 308 -16.80 0.73 -10.56
CA VAL A 308 -15.52 0.90 -11.26
C VAL A 308 -14.42 0.07 -10.61
N PHE A 309 -14.33 0.04 -9.27
CA PHE A 309 -13.35 -0.79 -8.58
C PHE A 309 -13.55 -2.28 -8.84
N ILE A 310 -14.80 -2.76 -8.85
CA ILE A 310 -15.13 -4.16 -9.11
C ILE A 310 -14.81 -4.53 -10.56
N ALA A 311 -15.10 -3.64 -11.52
CA ALA A 311 -14.82 -3.90 -12.93
C ALA A 311 -13.32 -3.96 -13.26
N LEU A 312 -12.48 -3.30 -12.47
CA LEU A 312 -11.03 -3.26 -12.66
C LEU A 312 -10.28 -4.37 -11.89
N ALA A 313 -10.94 -5.07 -10.98
CA ALA A 313 -10.35 -6.10 -10.11
C ALA A 313 -10.31 -7.47 -10.80
#